data_AF-A0A7C5Q1R0-F1
#
_entry.id   AF-A0A7C5Q1R0-F1
#
_cell.length_a   1.000
_cell.length_b   1.000
_cell.length_c   1.000
_cell.angle_alpha   90.00
_cell.angle_beta   90.00
_cell.angle_gamma   90.00
#
_symmetry.space_group_name_H-M   'P 1'
#
loop_
_entity.id
_entity.type
_entity.pdbx_description
1 polymer ?
#
loop_
_entity_poly.entity_id
_entity_poly.type
_entity_poly.pdbx_seq_one_letter_code
_entity_poly.pdbx_strand_id
1 'polypeptide(L)'
;LSTSARFEENIAIAGILAAYNMGTKDAARPDGKPFNPYVLTDAELEEAKKLLIKQKKLLLTRWNDEDTLERLLRSQAVWASPEWSGIYRRIHFDKLDGKSKLNMRHVLKPKEGGLGWVDTWAITSGVKDSEKLELCHKWINWRLKPENMAVIATKVGWSPTVDVRKLIPQRYVETMFLNDTKAIKGLYQFDAPSSPEKWERVWSEVEAA
;
A
#
# COMPACT_ATOMS: atom_id res chain seq x y z
N LEU A 1 -4.20 17.36 -5.51
CA LEU A 1 -3.86 16.03 -4.94
C LEU A 1 -4.57 14.95 -5.75
N SER A 2 -4.26 13.68 -5.54
CA SER A 2 -5.07 12.57 -6.06
C SER A 2 -5.07 11.40 -5.07
N THR A 3 -6.02 10.48 -5.19
CA THR A 3 -6.09 9.24 -4.43
C THR A 3 -6.61 8.10 -5.31
N SER A 4 -6.41 6.85 -4.87
CA SER A 4 -7.03 5.68 -5.49
C SER A 4 -8.56 5.80 -5.51
N ALA A 5 -9.22 5.20 -6.50
CA ALA A 5 -10.68 5.10 -6.53
C ALA A 5 -11.25 4.06 -5.56
N ARG A 6 -10.39 3.22 -4.93
CA ARG A 6 -10.79 2.20 -3.96
C ARG A 6 -11.25 2.85 -2.66
N PHE A 7 -12.53 2.72 -2.33
CA PHE A 7 -13.09 3.39 -1.17
C PHE A 7 -12.53 2.84 0.14
N GLU A 8 -12.24 1.54 0.21
CA GLU A 8 -11.70 0.90 1.40
C GLU A 8 -10.31 1.46 1.74
N GLU A 9 -9.48 1.70 0.73
CA GLU A 9 -8.16 2.31 0.91
C GLU A 9 -8.29 3.75 1.41
N ASN A 10 -9.22 4.53 0.85
CA ASN A 10 -9.47 5.90 1.28
C ASN A 10 -9.99 5.96 2.73
N ILE A 11 -10.97 5.13 3.08
CA ILE A 11 -11.54 5.07 4.44
C ILE A 11 -10.49 4.59 5.44
N ALA A 12 -9.71 3.55 5.12
CA ALA A 12 -8.66 3.05 6.00
C ALA A 12 -7.59 4.11 6.26
N ILE A 13 -7.08 4.80 5.23
CA ILE A 13 -6.09 5.88 5.38
C ILE A 13 -6.68 7.04 6.20
N ALA A 14 -7.91 7.45 5.90
CA ALA A 14 -8.60 8.49 6.67
C ALA A 14 -8.85 8.06 8.13
N GLY A 15 -9.13 6.78 8.36
CA GLY A 15 -9.32 6.17 9.67
C GLY A 15 -8.03 6.19 10.51
N ILE A 16 -6.88 5.95 9.89
CA ILE A 16 -5.57 6.13 10.56
C ILE A 16 -5.41 7.57 11.04
N LEU A 17 -5.69 8.55 10.17
CA LEU A 17 -5.59 9.96 10.51
C LEU A 17 -6.63 10.39 11.55
N ALA A 18 -7.86 9.90 11.46
CA ALA A 18 -8.91 10.13 12.44
C ALA A 18 -8.49 9.63 13.82
N ALA A 19 -8.07 8.37 13.93
CA ALA A 19 -7.63 7.80 15.20
C ALA A 19 -6.39 8.49 15.78
N TYR A 20 -5.48 8.97 14.91
CA TYR A 20 -4.35 9.78 15.33
C TYR A 20 -4.81 11.13 15.91
N ASN A 21 -5.68 11.87 15.21
CA ASN A 21 -6.18 13.17 15.63
C ASN A 21 -7.02 13.09 16.92
N MET A 22 -7.79 12.01 17.06
CA MET A 22 -8.63 11.75 18.23
C MET A 22 -7.85 11.19 19.42
N GLY A 23 -6.57 10.81 19.24
CA GLY A 23 -5.78 10.16 20.28
C GLY A 23 -6.25 8.75 20.63
N THR A 24 -7.06 8.10 19.78
CA THR A 24 -7.64 6.77 20.03
C THR A 24 -6.78 5.63 19.50
N LYS A 25 -5.72 5.93 18.73
CA LYS A 25 -4.85 4.92 18.10
C LYS A 25 -4.28 3.89 19.08
N ASP A 26 -3.84 4.34 20.25
CA ASP A 26 -3.24 3.48 21.29
C ASP A 26 -4.20 3.22 22.47
N ALA A 27 -5.47 3.65 22.34
CA ALA A 27 -6.48 3.44 23.36
C ALA A 27 -6.94 1.96 23.39
N ALA A 28 -7.35 1.50 24.58
CA ALA A 28 -7.91 0.17 24.76
C ALA A 28 -9.17 -0.01 23.90
N ARG A 29 -9.26 -1.14 23.20
CA ARG A 29 -10.38 -1.49 22.31
C ARG A 29 -11.29 -2.52 22.97
N PRO A 30 -12.60 -2.54 22.66
CA PRO A 30 -13.54 -3.50 23.24
C PRO A 30 -13.19 -4.97 22.98
N ASP A 31 -12.52 -5.26 21.87
CA ASP A 31 -12.06 -6.61 21.50
C ASP A 31 -10.68 -6.97 22.08
N GLY A 32 -10.07 -6.07 22.85
CA GLY A 32 -8.74 -6.22 23.43
C GLY A 32 -7.60 -6.21 22.41
N LYS A 33 -7.88 -5.98 21.12
CA LYS A 33 -6.86 -5.99 20.06
C LYS A 33 -6.27 -4.59 19.86
N PRO A 34 -5.05 -4.49 19.30
CA PRO A 34 -4.50 -3.21 18.86
C PRO A 34 -5.36 -2.56 17.78
N PHE A 35 -5.25 -1.24 17.61
CA PHE A 35 -5.93 -0.53 16.53
C PHE A 35 -5.65 -1.15 15.15
N ASN A 36 -6.73 -1.33 14.38
CA ASN A 36 -6.70 -1.73 12.98
C ASN A 36 -7.57 -0.74 12.20
N PRO A 37 -7.08 -0.10 11.13
CA PRO A 37 -7.86 0.85 10.34
C PRO A 37 -9.03 0.25 9.58
N TYR A 38 -9.17 -1.08 9.57
CA TYR A 38 -10.33 -1.80 9.08
C TYR A 38 -11.35 -2.12 10.17
N VAL A 39 -11.05 -1.83 11.44
CA VAL A 39 -11.92 -2.02 12.61
C VAL A 39 -12.11 -0.69 13.33
N LEU A 40 -12.77 0.24 12.65
CA LEU A 40 -13.02 1.59 13.16
C LEU A 40 -14.27 1.61 14.05
N THR A 41 -14.22 2.40 15.11
CA THR A 41 -15.41 2.77 15.90
C THR A 41 -16.31 3.72 15.10
N ASP A 42 -17.57 3.85 15.50
CA ASP A 42 -18.50 4.78 14.85
C ASP A 42 -18.00 6.23 14.90
N ALA A 43 -17.37 6.64 16.01
CA ALA A 43 -16.79 7.97 16.14
C ALA A 43 -15.60 8.19 15.18
N GLU A 44 -14.76 7.18 14.99
CA GLU A 44 -13.63 7.23 14.05
C GLU A 44 -14.09 7.21 12.59
N LEU A 45 -15.14 6.46 12.27
CA LEU A 45 -15.76 6.47 10.94
C LEU A 45 -16.36 7.84 10.61
N GLU A 46 -17.05 8.46 11.57
CA GLU A 46 -17.60 9.80 11.40
C GLU A 46 -16.51 10.86 11.22
N GLU A 47 -15.40 10.75 11.93
CA GLU A 47 -14.26 11.65 11.73
C GLU A 47 -13.54 11.38 10.39
N ALA A 48 -13.36 10.11 10.01
CA ALA A 48 -12.81 9.74 8.70
C ALA A 48 -13.66 10.29 7.55
N LYS A 49 -15.00 10.23 7.66
CA LYS A 49 -15.93 10.83 6.70
C LYS A 49 -15.69 12.34 6.54
N LYS A 50 -15.60 13.09 7.65
CA LYS A 50 -15.33 14.55 7.61
C LYS A 50 -13.99 14.86 6.94
N LEU A 51 -12.96 14.07 7.26
CA LEU A 51 -11.64 14.21 6.64
C LEU A 51 -11.68 13.94 5.14
N LEU A 52 -12.42 12.91 4.70
CA LEU A 52 -12.60 12.58 3.28
C LEU A 52 -13.38 13.65 2.52
N ILE A 53 -14.46 14.19 3.09
CA ILE A 53 -15.21 15.31 2.50
C ILE A 53 -14.31 16.54 2.34
N LYS A 54 -13.47 16.83 3.34
CA LYS A 54 -12.47 17.91 3.24
C LYS A 54 -11.43 17.62 2.16
N GLN A 55 -10.92 16.39 2.07
CA GLN A 55 -9.94 15.98 1.08
C GLN A 55 -10.51 16.07 -0.35
N LYS A 56 -11.78 15.70 -0.56
CA LYS A 56 -12.45 15.70 -1.87
C LYS A 56 -12.29 17.02 -2.61
N LYS A 57 -12.37 18.15 -1.90
CA LYS A 57 -12.19 19.51 -2.43
C LYS A 57 -10.78 19.81 -2.95
N LEU A 58 -9.79 18.97 -2.62
CA LEU A 58 -8.38 19.11 -3.00
C LEU A 58 -7.97 18.12 -4.11
N LEU A 59 -8.85 17.19 -4.48
CA LEU A 59 -8.56 16.16 -5.46
C LEU A 59 -8.74 16.71 -6.87
N LEU A 60 -7.72 16.52 -7.71
CA LEU A 60 -7.87 16.68 -9.16
C LEU A 60 -8.70 15.53 -9.73
N THR A 61 -8.43 14.32 -9.26
CA THR A 61 -9.16 13.11 -9.63
C THR A 61 -8.94 12.03 -8.58
N ARG A 62 -9.77 10.99 -8.63
CA ARG A 62 -9.40 9.66 -8.13
C ARG A 62 -8.93 8.81 -9.31
N TRP A 63 -7.83 8.07 -9.16
CA TRP A 63 -7.25 7.26 -10.23
C TRP A 63 -7.68 5.79 -10.10
N ASN A 64 -7.90 5.14 -11.24
CA ASN A 64 -8.31 3.72 -11.30
C ASN A 64 -7.13 2.77 -11.56
N ASP A 65 -6.02 3.31 -12.08
CA ASP A 65 -4.84 2.57 -12.49
C ASP A 65 -3.56 3.39 -12.28
N GLU A 66 -2.42 2.69 -12.15
CA GLU A 66 -1.13 3.32 -11.90
C GLU A 66 -0.64 4.19 -13.07
N ASP A 67 -0.95 3.83 -14.32
CA ASP A 67 -0.47 4.54 -15.51
C ASP A 67 -1.10 5.94 -15.60
N THR A 68 -2.38 6.05 -15.24
CA THR A 68 -3.08 7.31 -15.10
C THR A 68 -2.45 8.19 -14.02
N LEU A 69 -2.22 7.65 -12.83
CA LEU A 69 -1.56 8.40 -11.76
C LEU A 69 -0.13 8.81 -12.16
N GLU A 70 0.64 7.91 -12.77
CA GLU A 70 2.00 8.18 -13.23
C GLU A 70 2.05 9.34 -14.23
N ARG A 71 1.15 9.35 -15.22
CA ARG A 71 1.03 10.48 -16.16
C ARG A 71 0.75 11.81 -15.46
N LEU A 72 -0.13 11.81 -14.45
CA LEU A 72 -0.48 13.01 -13.68
C LEU A 72 0.66 13.51 -12.79
N LEU A 73 1.46 12.60 -12.23
CA LEU A 73 2.65 12.94 -11.47
C LEU A 73 3.77 13.46 -12.38
N ARG A 74 3.97 12.84 -13.54
CA ARG A 74 4.98 13.25 -14.54
C ARG A 74 4.67 14.61 -15.15
N SER A 75 3.39 14.90 -15.42
CA SER A 75 2.95 16.22 -15.89
C SER A 75 2.92 17.26 -14.79
N GLN A 76 3.11 16.85 -13.53
CA GLN A 76 3.00 17.70 -12.33
C GLN A 76 1.61 18.33 -12.15
N ALA A 77 0.57 17.74 -12.75
CA ALA A 77 -0.83 18.09 -12.45
C ALA A 77 -1.23 17.59 -11.04
N VAL A 78 -0.64 16.48 -10.60
CA VAL A 78 -0.74 15.96 -9.23
C VAL A 78 0.64 16.05 -8.57
N TRP A 79 0.66 16.59 -7.35
CA TRP A 79 1.90 16.80 -6.58
C TRP A 79 2.10 15.77 -5.45
N ALA A 80 1.00 15.19 -4.98
CA ALA A 80 1.01 14.14 -3.97
C ALA A 80 -0.23 13.25 -4.12
N SER A 81 -0.01 11.95 -3.91
CA SER A 81 -1.01 10.89 -3.86
C SER A 81 -0.49 9.76 -2.98
N PRO A 82 -1.32 9.10 -2.18
CA PRO A 82 -1.06 7.72 -1.78
C PRO A 82 -0.86 6.87 -3.04
N GLU A 83 0.18 6.05 -3.05
CA GLU A 83 0.54 5.18 -4.18
C GLU A 83 1.31 3.97 -3.65
N TRP A 84 1.45 2.94 -4.46
CA TRP A 84 1.95 1.64 -4.04
C TRP A 84 3.48 1.48 -4.16
N SER A 85 4.24 2.57 -4.03
CA SER A 85 5.69 2.70 -4.30
C SER A 85 6.17 2.37 -5.72
N GLY A 86 5.36 1.70 -6.54
CA GLY A 86 5.72 1.28 -7.90
C GLY A 86 5.99 2.47 -8.82
N ILE A 87 5.12 3.49 -8.77
CA ILE A 87 5.24 4.69 -9.59
C ILE A 87 6.48 5.49 -9.20
N TYR A 88 6.71 5.67 -7.88
CA TYR A 88 7.92 6.29 -7.38
C TYR A 88 9.17 5.59 -7.93
N ARG A 89 9.25 4.25 -7.87
CA ARG A 89 10.42 3.50 -8.34
C ARG A 89 10.68 3.71 -9.83
N ARG A 90 9.63 3.66 -10.66
CA ARG A 90 9.75 3.90 -12.12
C ARG A 90 10.29 5.29 -12.42
N ILE A 91 9.70 6.32 -11.83
CA ILE A 91 10.14 7.72 -12.02
C ILE A 91 11.55 7.94 -11.46
N HIS A 92 11.86 7.35 -10.30
CA HIS A 92 13.18 7.46 -9.67
C HIS A 92 14.27 6.78 -10.52
N PHE A 93 14.00 5.61 -11.09
CA PHE A 93 14.94 4.96 -12.00
C PHE A 93 15.15 5.74 -13.30
N ASP A 94 14.11 6.34 -13.88
CA ASP A 94 14.29 7.26 -15.01
C ASP A 94 15.22 8.42 -14.67
N LYS A 95 15.13 8.95 -13.44
CA LYS A 95 16.06 9.97 -12.96
C LYS A 95 17.49 9.44 -12.82
N LEU A 96 17.67 8.27 -12.21
CA LEU A 96 18.99 7.63 -12.07
C LEU A 96 19.62 7.28 -13.42
N ASP A 97 18.81 6.96 -14.43
CA ASP A 97 19.24 6.65 -15.79
C ASP A 97 19.37 7.91 -16.68
N GLY A 98 19.15 9.12 -16.13
CA GLY A 98 19.27 10.38 -16.87
C GLY A 98 18.15 10.64 -17.90
N LYS A 99 17.08 9.84 -17.90
CA LYS A 99 15.91 9.98 -18.79
C LYS A 99 14.95 11.08 -18.33
N SER A 100 14.98 11.43 -17.05
CA SER A 100 14.12 12.46 -16.47
C SER A 100 14.87 13.29 -15.42
N LYS A 101 14.48 14.56 -15.28
CA LYS A 101 14.93 15.42 -14.16
C LYS A 101 13.94 15.42 -12.99
N LEU A 102 12.80 14.75 -13.13
CA LEU A 102 11.75 14.72 -12.12
C LEU A 102 12.26 14.04 -10.85
N ASN A 103 12.15 14.75 -9.72
CA ASN A 103 12.63 14.28 -8.43
C ASN A 103 11.46 14.02 -7.49
N MET A 104 10.97 12.78 -7.50
CA MET A 104 9.94 12.34 -6.56
C MET A 104 10.54 11.84 -5.25
N ARG A 105 9.79 12.00 -4.16
CA ARG A 105 10.08 11.41 -2.85
C ARG A 105 8.92 10.50 -2.47
N HIS A 106 9.24 9.38 -1.85
CA HIS A 106 8.27 8.47 -1.27
C HIS A 106 8.47 8.40 0.24
N VAL A 107 7.37 8.45 0.99
CA VAL A 107 7.36 8.29 2.44
C VAL A 107 6.74 6.93 2.74
N LEU A 108 7.56 5.95 3.13
CA LEU A 108 7.08 4.59 3.42
C LEU A 108 6.04 4.57 4.55
N LYS A 109 6.31 5.29 5.63
CA LYS A 109 5.45 5.33 6.82
C LYS A 109 5.30 6.78 7.29
N PRO A 110 4.15 7.42 6.99
CA PRO A 110 3.79 8.69 7.62
C PRO A 110 3.72 8.54 9.15
N LYS A 111 3.86 9.66 9.87
CA LYS A 111 3.92 9.65 11.36
C LYS A 111 2.63 9.11 12.00
N GLU A 112 1.49 9.30 11.32
CA GLU A 112 0.17 8.82 11.73
C GLU A 112 0.04 7.29 11.55
N GLY A 113 0.85 6.72 10.66
CA GLY A 113 0.75 5.36 10.16
C GLY A 113 0.47 5.33 8.65
N GLY A 114 0.58 4.15 8.05
CA GLY A 114 0.31 3.95 6.64
C GLY A 114 -0.17 2.52 6.37
N LEU A 115 -0.69 2.31 5.17
CA LEU A 115 -1.03 0.99 4.69
C LEU A 115 0.17 0.33 4.00
N GLY A 116 0.20 -1.00 4.02
CA GLY A 116 1.16 -1.83 3.31
C GLY A 116 0.51 -3.16 2.93
N TRP A 117 1.21 -3.98 2.16
CA TRP A 117 0.73 -5.30 1.79
C TRP A 117 1.90 -6.26 1.60
N VAL A 118 1.60 -7.55 1.70
CA VAL A 118 2.52 -8.64 1.36
C VAL A 118 1.74 -9.63 0.51
N ASP A 119 2.11 -9.74 -0.75
CA ASP A 119 1.51 -10.75 -1.63
C ASP A 119 2.04 -12.14 -1.28
N THR A 120 1.13 -13.11 -1.14
CA THR A 120 1.45 -14.47 -0.72
C THR A 120 0.93 -15.48 -1.74
N TRP A 121 1.77 -16.46 -2.08
CA TRP A 121 1.35 -17.60 -2.89
C TRP A 121 0.58 -18.59 -2.02
N ALA A 122 -0.65 -18.93 -2.43
CA ALA A 122 -1.49 -19.91 -1.76
C ALA A 122 -1.77 -21.11 -2.68
N ILE A 123 -1.81 -22.31 -2.10
CA ILE A 123 -2.28 -23.51 -2.79
C ILE A 123 -3.76 -23.68 -2.44
N THR A 124 -4.62 -23.70 -3.46
CA THR A 124 -6.06 -23.88 -3.27
C THR A 124 -6.39 -25.27 -2.73
N SER A 125 -7.40 -25.37 -1.86
CA SER A 125 -7.93 -26.64 -1.33
C SER A 125 -8.52 -27.56 -2.41
N GLY A 126 -8.72 -27.04 -3.63
CA GLY A 126 -9.08 -27.83 -4.80
C GLY A 126 -7.96 -28.74 -5.32
N VAL A 127 -6.70 -28.51 -4.93
CA VAL A 127 -5.58 -29.40 -5.27
C VAL A 127 -5.62 -30.62 -4.36
N LYS A 128 -6.25 -31.69 -4.84
CA LYS A 128 -6.38 -32.97 -4.12
C LYS A 128 -5.38 -34.04 -4.56
N ASP A 129 -4.84 -33.87 -5.77
CA ASP A 129 -3.87 -34.79 -6.37
C ASP A 129 -2.47 -34.56 -5.78
N SER A 130 -1.82 -35.63 -5.31
CA SER A 130 -0.54 -35.55 -4.60
C SER A 130 0.60 -35.08 -5.49
N GLU A 131 0.65 -35.51 -6.75
CA GLU A 131 1.70 -35.10 -7.69
C GLU A 131 1.58 -33.61 -8.02
N LYS A 132 0.36 -33.10 -8.20
CA LYS A 132 0.11 -31.66 -8.38
C LYS A 132 0.47 -30.86 -7.14
N LEU A 133 0.13 -31.35 -5.95
CA LEU A 133 0.48 -30.70 -4.69
C LEU A 133 2.01 -30.57 -4.54
N GLU A 134 2.74 -31.66 -4.81
CA GLU A 134 4.21 -31.66 -4.83
C GLU A 134 4.77 -30.67 -5.85
N LEU A 135 4.19 -30.57 -7.04
CA LEU A 135 4.61 -29.60 -8.04
C LEU A 135 4.40 -28.16 -7.57
N CYS A 136 3.26 -27.85 -6.93
CA CYS A 136 3.01 -26.53 -6.34
C CYS A 136 4.08 -26.17 -5.29
N HIS A 137 4.41 -27.10 -4.39
CA HIS A 137 5.46 -26.88 -3.40
C HIS A 137 6.84 -26.68 -4.04
N LYS A 138 7.20 -27.49 -5.05
CA LYS A 138 8.45 -27.32 -5.79
C LYS A 138 8.53 -25.97 -6.48
N TRP A 139 7.43 -25.49 -7.05
CA TRP A 139 7.39 -24.16 -7.67
C TRP A 139 7.56 -23.03 -6.65
N ILE A 140 6.86 -23.09 -5.51
CA ILE A 140 7.01 -22.10 -4.44
C ILE A 140 8.47 -22.08 -3.94
N ASN A 141 9.05 -23.25 -3.67
CA ASN A 141 10.45 -23.37 -3.26
C ASN A 141 11.40 -22.81 -4.32
N TRP A 142 11.15 -23.07 -5.60
CA TRP A 142 11.94 -22.49 -6.68
C TRP A 142 11.83 -20.95 -6.68
N ARG A 143 10.63 -20.37 -6.61
CA ARG A 143 10.45 -18.90 -6.59
C ARG A 143 11.13 -18.23 -5.41
N LEU A 144 11.16 -18.88 -4.24
CA LEU A 144 11.79 -18.35 -3.03
C LEU A 144 13.32 -18.44 -3.03
N LYS A 145 13.95 -19.04 -4.05
CA LYS A 145 15.41 -19.02 -4.14
C LYS A 145 15.94 -17.58 -4.29
N PRO A 146 17.06 -17.21 -3.63
CA PRO A 146 17.59 -15.84 -3.66
C PRO A 146 17.81 -15.29 -5.08
N GLU A 147 18.30 -16.09 -6.01
CA GLU A 147 18.51 -15.71 -7.41
C GLU A 147 17.21 -15.37 -8.14
N ASN A 148 16.11 -16.07 -7.84
CA ASN A 148 14.80 -15.79 -8.43
C ASN A 148 14.14 -14.56 -7.80
N MET A 149 14.32 -14.36 -6.50
CA MET A 149 13.88 -13.13 -5.82
C MET A 149 14.70 -11.90 -6.24
N ALA A 150 15.97 -12.08 -6.62
CA ALA A 150 16.79 -11.00 -7.19
C ALA A 150 16.21 -10.52 -8.54
N VAL A 151 15.60 -11.41 -9.32
CA VAL A 151 14.86 -11.03 -10.54
C VAL A 151 13.62 -10.20 -10.21
N ILE A 152 12.89 -10.52 -9.14
CA ILE A 152 11.76 -9.70 -8.67
C ILE A 152 12.21 -8.27 -8.39
N ALA A 153 13.32 -8.13 -7.65
CA ALA A 153 13.88 -6.83 -7.31
C ALA A 153 14.40 -6.05 -8.53
N THR A 154 15.02 -6.72 -9.50
CA THR A 154 15.75 -6.01 -10.57
C THR A 154 15.00 -5.90 -11.89
N LYS A 155 14.01 -6.75 -12.13
CA LYS A 155 13.27 -6.81 -13.40
C LYS A 155 11.78 -6.55 -13.25
N VAL A 156 11.17 -7.03 -12.16
CA VAL A 156 9.73 -6.83 -11.93
C VAL A 156 9.46 -5.49 -11.22
N GLY A 157 10.36 -5.07 -10.32
CA GLY A 157 10.26 -3.76 -9.67
C GLY A 157 9.57 -3.77 -8.29
N TRP A 158 9.49 -4.94 -7.64
CA TRP A 158 8.92 -5.11 -6.30
C TRP A 158 9.96 -5.53 -5.26
N SER A 159 9.76 -5.09 -4.01
CA SER A 159 10.60 -5.51 -2.89
C SER A 159 10.40 -7.00 -2.62
N PRO A 160 11.46 -7.81 -2.61
CA PRO A 160 11.34 -9.26 -2.38
C PRO A 160 11.18 -9.58 -0.89
N THR A 161 10.65 -10.78 -0.61
CA THR A 161 10.49 -11.33 0.75
C THR A 161 11.71 -12.12 1.24
N VAL A 162 12.72 -12.29 0.38
CA VAL A 162 14.00 -12.95 0.67
C VAL A 162 15.11 -11.91 0.61
N ASP A 163 16.10 -12.00 1.51
CA ASP A 163 17.23 -11.08 1.50
C ASP A 163 18.13 -11.31 0.29
N VAL A 164 18.05 -10.41 -0.67
CA VAL A 164 18.82 -10.42 -1.92
C VAL A 164 19.86 -9.30 -1.98
N ARG A 165 20.09 -8.56 -0.89
CA ARG A 165 20.92 -7.34 -0.90
C ARG A 165 22.35 -7.59 -1.36
N LYS A 166 22.87 -8.81 -1.14
CA LYS A 166 24.19 -9.24 -1.60
C LYS A 166 24.24 -9.66 -3.09
N LEU A 167 23.08 -9.79 -3.75
CA LEU A 167 22.95 -10.32 -5.11
C LEU A 167 22.57 -9.25 -6.14
N ILE A 168 22.18 -8.07 -5.69
CA ILE A 168 21.66 -7.00 -6.57
C ILE A 168 22.47 -5.71 -6.42
N PRO A 169 22.54 -4.86 -7.46
CA PRO A 169 23.21 -3.57 -7.35
C PRO A 169 22.60 -2.66 -6.29
N GLN A 170 23.43 -1.86 -5.64
CA GLN A 170 23.06 -0.96 -4.53
C GLN A 170 21.87 -0.03 -4.86
N ARG A 171 21.79 0.47 -6.10
CA ARG A 171 20.65 1.31 -6.55
C ARG A 171 19.29 0.64 -6.35
N TYR A 172 19.19 -0.68 -6.49
CA TYR A 172 17.95 -1.42 -6.26
C TYR A 172 17.69 -1.60 -4.76
N VAL A 173 18.74 -1.87 -3.97
CA VAL A 173 18.65 -1.96 -2.51
C VAL A 173 18.06 -0.67 -1.93
N GLU A 174 18.53 0.47 -2.39
CA GLU A 174 18.08 1.80 -1.95
C GLU A 174 16.67 2.13 -2.46
N THR A 175 16.43 2.00 -3.76
CA THR A 175 15.16 2.38 -4.40
C THR A 175 13.98 1.51 -3.93
N MET A 176 14.25 0.26 -3.52
CA MET A 176 13.25 -0.66 -2.95
C MET A 176 13.18 -0.63 -1.43
N PHE A 177 13.97 0.22 -0.78
CA PHE A 177 14.03 0.37 0.66
C PHE A 177 14.39 -0.91 1.43
N LEU A 178 15.24 -1.78 0.86
CA LEU A 178 15.58 -3.07 1.49
C LEU A 178 16.45 -2.91 2.76
N ASN A 179 16.98 -1.70 3.00
CA ASN A 179 17.68 -1.35 4.23
C ASN A 179 16.75 -0.81 5.33
N ASP A 180 15.48 -0.51 5.01
CA ASP A 180 14.50 0.06 5.93
C ASP A 180 13.31 -0.89 6.17
N THR A 181 13.62 -2.14 6.50
CA THR A 181 12.60 -3.14 6.85
C THR A 181 11.84 -2.79 8.13
N LYS A 182 12.42 -1.93 8.99
CA LYS A 182 11.77 -1.44 10.22
C LYS A 182 10.58 -0.52 9.91
N ALA A 183 10.67 0.35 8.90
CA ALA A 183 9.55 1.20 8.51
C ALA A 183 8.34 0.37 8.04
N ILE A 184 8.58 -0.74 7.34
CA ILE A 184 7.52 -1.63 6.81
C ILE A 184 6.78 -2.36 7.94
N LYS A 185 7.49 -2.79 9.01
CA LYS A 185 6.90 -3.52 10.15
C LYS A 185 5.71 -2.79 10.80
N GLY A 186 5.68 -1.45 10.73
CA GLY A 186 4.65 -0.63 11.36
C GLY A 186 3.49 -0.22 10.47
N LEU A 187 3.37 -0.79 9.27
CA LEU A 187 2.25 -0.54 8.35
C LEU A 187 1.09 -1.49 8.64
N TYR A 188 -0.13 -1.02 8.39
CA TYR A 188 -1.33 -1.86 8.48
C TYR A 188 -1.53 -2.58 7.15
N GLN A 189 -1.71 -3.91 7.21
CA GLN A 189 -2.00 -4.69 6.03
C GLN A 189 -3.40 -4.36 5.51
N PHE A 190 -3.59 -4.42 4.20
CA PHE A 190 -4.93 -4.40 3.61
C PHE A 190 -5.77 -5.55 4.18
N ASP A 191 -7.00 -5.25 4.55
CA ASP A 191 -7.93 -6.18 5.19
C ASP A 191 -9.37 -5.85 4.78
N ALA A 192 -10.31 -6.71 5.15
CA ALA A 192 -11.74 -6.46 4.97
C ALA A 192 -12.27 -5.53 6.07
N PRO A 193 -13.20 -4.61 5.74
CA PRO A 193 -13.80 -3.74 6.75
C PRO A 193 -14.63 -4.56 7.75
N SER A 194 -14.58 -4.17 9.02
CA SER A 194 -15.36 -4.79 10.11
C SER A 194 -16.87 -4.71 9.89
N SER A 195 -17.31 -3.71 9.13
CA SER A 195 -18.69 -3.52 8.71
C SER A 195 -18.74 -2.94 7.29
N PRO A 196 -18.86 -3.80 6.26
CA PRO A 196 -18.97 -3.36 4.87
C PRO A 196 -20.10 -2.33 4.66
N GLU A 197 -21.28 -2.58 5.24
CA GLU A 197 -22.44 -1.70 5.12
C GLU A 197 -22.17 -0.28 5.64
N LYS A 198 -21.51 -0.14 6.80
CA LYS A 198 -21.16 1.18 7.35
C LYS A 198 -20.16 1.91 6.46
N TRP A 199 -19.19 1.18 5.89
CA TRP A 199 -18.18 1.76 5.00
C TRP A 199 -18.80 2.22 3.68
N GLU A 200 -19.68 1.43 3.08
CA GLU A 200 -20.44 1.80 1.88
C GLU A 200 -21.30 3.05 2.11
N ARG A 201 -21.96 3.14 3.28
CA ARG A 201 -22.74 4.32 3.68
C ARG A 201 -21.86 5.55 3.81
N VAL A 202 -20.75 5.46 4.55
CA VAL A 202 -19.78 6.55 4.68
C VAL A 202 -19.29 7.01 3.31
N TRP A 203 -18.94 6.08 2.43
CA TRP A 203 -18.48 6.42 1.09
C TRP A 203 -19.55 7.12 0.26
N SER A 204 -20.80 6.63 0.32
CA SER A 204 -21.93 7.26 -0.38
C SER A 204 -22.16 8.69 0.08
N GLU A 205 -22.05 8.95 1.39
CA GLU A 205 -22.15 10.31 1.96
C GLU A 205 -20.98 11.21 1.53
N VAL A 206 -19.76 10.67 1.45
CA VAL A 206 -18.59 11.39 0.91
C VAL A 206 -18.80 11.75 -0.56
N GLU A 207 -19.35 10.84 -1.36
CA GLU A 207 -19.61 11.08 -2.79
C GLU A 207 -20.75 12.09 -3.01
N ALA A 208 -21.73 12.17 -2.10
CA ALA A 208 -22.82 13.13 -2.17
C ALA A 208 -22.44 14.57 -1.73
N ALA A 209 -21.44 14.73 -0.86
CA ALA A 209 -21.02 16.02 -0.28
C ALA A 209 -20.10 16.85 -1.20
#